data_AF-A0AAV2QHB0-F1
#
_entry.id   AF-A0AAV2QHB0-F1
#
_cell.length_a   1.000
_cell.length_b   1.000
_cell.length_c   1.000
_cell.angle_alpha   90.00
_cell.angle_beta   90.00
_cell.angle_gamma   90.00
#
_symmetry.space_group_name_H-M   'P 1'
#
loop_
_entity.id
_entity.type
_entity.pdbx_description
1 polymer ?
#
loop_
_entity_poly.entity_id
_entity_poly.type
_entity_poly.pdbx_seq_one_letter_code
_entity_poly.pdbx_strand_id
1 'polypeptide(L)'
;MSSLMTFSKAATSATDLSSRTHACGAILISDRYLLTAAHCMVIGTVVIGERLISINLGKEDLDEDPIPGPNTYGIQDVHIHPAYHKAKNNYNDIAILKTDRKVEYTKNIWPLCLPNSNQKFSDFLPGQEFEISGWGQVNRTNLSPIIQTATVYLVENSQCEHEWTHYYRQRSADWRRFVFPQGLTDQLLCAGRPGVDACQGDSGGPLSYKNINDVRTVVGVIAKGLRCPDKPIIPGFYTNVAHYIDWIYETTGLRPPLEPRNTSESTLPPHAIGKLIRHCNNSCGIAFLPVCGTNNQSYPNQCWLNLISCQSPEENIELKHPGECKECPHGFFMSKGSNQCFKFFDDEHRNWTDANSKCKNEGLNLAKPTDAVAVELTNDILKSYGDD
;
A
#
# COMPACT_ATOMS: atom_id res chain seq x y z
N MET A 1 -13.63 -12.47 -2.76
CA MET A 1 -14.07 -11.95 -4.06
C MET A 1 -13.69 -10.48 -4.08
N SER A 2 -12.52 -10.20 -4.62
CA SER A 2 -11.74 -9.03 -4.24
C SER A 2 -12.16 -7.82 -5.06
N SER A 3 -12.48 -6.70 -4.42
CA SER A 3 -12.74 -5.39 -5.04
C SER A 3 -11.46 -4.76 -5.63
N LEU A 4 -10.60 -5.57 -6.25
CA LEU A 4 -9.33 -5.14 -6.85
C LEU A 4 -9.66 -4.48 -8.19
N MET A 5 -9.37 -3.18 -8.26
CA MET A 5 -9.38 -2.47 -9.52
C MET A 5 -8.22 -2.95 -10.36
N THR A 6 -8.55 -3.67 -11.40
CA THR A 6 -7.65 -3.93 -12.51
C THR A 6 -7.60 -2.66 -13.37
N PHE A 7 -6.61 -1.81 -13.09
CA PHE A 7 -6.30 -0.69 -13.97
C PHE A 7 -5.82 -1.20 -15.33
N SER A 8 -5.64 -0.35 -16.32
CA SER A 8 -5.19 -0.77 -17.65
C SER A 8 -4.02 0.07 -18.03
N LYS A 9 -2.99 -0.01 -17.22
CA LYS A 9 -2.30 1.21 -16.89
C LYS A 9 -3.36 2.13 -16.15
N ALA A 10 -3.08 2.77 -15.05
CA ALA A 10 -2.11 3.80 -15.12
C ALA A 10 -2.46 4.70 -16.38
N ALA A 11 -2.96 5.94 -16.30
CA ALA A 11 -3.26 6.71 -17.52
C ALA A 11 -2.09 6.68 -18.53
N THR A 12 -2.20 6.00 -19.67
CA THR A 12 -1.17 6.09 -20.71
C THR A 12 -1.27 7.44 -21.41
N SER A 13 -0.60 8.42 -20.83
CA SER A 13 -0.13 9.61 -21.53
C SER A 13 0.89 9.16 -22.57
N ALA A 14 0.60 9.42 -23.86
CA ALA A 14 1.38 8.88 -24.96
C ALA A 14 2.65 9.69 -25.21
N THR A 15 3.68 8.97 -25.64
CA THR A 15 4.27 9.24 -26.95
C THR A 15 4.58 7.91 -27.63
N ASP A 16 4.08 7.77 -28.86
CA ASP A 16 4.38 6.75 -29.89
C ASP A 16 3.44 5.54 -30.01
N LEU A 17 2.62 5.56 -31.06
CA LEU A 17 1.71 4.48 -31.50
C LEU A 17 2.45 3.27 -32.10
N SER A 18 3.78 3.31 -32.21
CA SER A 18 4.60 2.25 -32.80
C SER A 18 5.58 1.59 -31.84
N SER A 19 5.75 2.11 -30.61
CA SER A 19 6.60 1.50 -29.58
C SER A 19 5.80 1.24 -28.29
N ARG A 20 5.81 -0.01 -27.84
CA ARG A 20 5.16 -0.49 -26.61
C ARG A 20 5.78 0.15 -25.35
N THR A 21 5.58 1.43 -25.09
CA THR A 21 6.10 2.10 -23.89
C THR A 21 4.96 2.57 -22.98
N HIS A 22 4.84 1.90 -21.83
CA HIS A 22 3.98 2.30 -20.74
C HIS A 22 4.62 3.49 -20.01
N ALA A 23 3.91 4.61 -19.89
CA ALA A 23 4.47 5.83 -19.27
C ALA A 23 4.12 5.98 -17.78
N CYS A 24 2.84 5.91 -17.39
CA CYS A 24 2.40 6.24 -16.03
C CYS A 24 1.03 5.68 -15.64
N GLY A 25 0.79 5.77 -14.33
CA GLY A 25 -0.34 5.66 -13.38
C GLY A 25 -1.53 6.60 -13.55
N ALA A 26 -2.72 6.19 -13.08
CA ALA A 26 -3.89 6.98 -12.79
C ALA A 26 -4.94 6.15 -12.05
N ILE A 27 -5.82 6.84 -11.35
CA ILE A 27 -6.71 6.30 -10.33
C ILE A 27 -8.11 6.84 -10.60
N LEU A 28 -9.08 5.97 -10.88
CA LEU A 28 -10.46 6.38 -11.10
C LEU A 28 -11.07 6.84 -9.76
N ILE A 29 -11.58 8.07 -9.70
CA ILE A 29 -12.21 8.65 -8.49
C ILE A 29 -13.67 9.03 -8.69
N SER A 30 -14.16 9.04 -9.95
CA SER A 30 -15.57 9.21 -10.28
C SER A 30 -15.89 8.62 -11.66
N ASP A 31 -17.10 8.86 -12.19
CA ASP A 31 -17.49 8.45 -13.56
C ASP A 31 -16.87 9.37 -14.63
N ARG A 32 -16.07 10.37 -14.24
CA ARG A 32 -15.46 11.34 -15.17
C ARG A 32 -14.04 11.73 -14.84
N TYR A 33 -13.58 11.51 -13.61
CA TYR A 33 -12.31 12.04 -13.14
C TYR A 33 -11.36 10.94 -12.67
N LEU A 34 -10.09 11.13 -12.99
CA LEU A 34 -8.98 10.31 -12.52
C LEU A 34 -7.92 11.19 -11.83
N LEU A 35 -7.25 10.66 -10.82
CA LEU A 35 -6.01 11.24 -10.27
C LEU A 35 -4.80 10.60 -10.93
N THR A 36 -3.71 11.34 -11.08
CA THR A 36 -2.38 10.85 -11.50
C THR A 36 -1.30 11.77 -10.92
N ALA A 37 -0.03 11.44 -11.13
CA ALA A 37 1.08 12.32 -10.80
C ALA A 37 1.24 13.41 -11.88
N ALA A 38 1.56 14.64 -11.48
CA ALA A 38 1.75 15.74 -12.42
C ALA A 38 2.96 15.52 -13.34
N HIS A 39 4.02 14.85 -12.86
CA HIS A 39 5.20 14.56 -13.67
C HIS A 39 4.90 13.64 -14.86
N CYS A 40 3.81 12.87 -14.81
CA CYS A 40 3.33 12.04 -15.91
C CYS A 40 2.72 12.86 -17.06
N MET A 41 2.25 14.07 -16.75
CA MET A 41 1.59 14.97 -17.70
C MET A 41 2.52 16.07 -18.22
N VAL A 42 3.80 16.08 -17.81
CA VAL A 42 4.75 17.15 -18.13
C VAL A 42 6.10 16.62 -18.63
N ILE A 43 6.47 17.00 -19.86
CA ILE A 43 7.80 16.78 -20.44
C ILE A 43 8.57 18.11 -20.39
N GLY A 44 9.62 18.16 -19.55
CA GLY A 44 10.32 19.41 -19.26
C GLY A 44 9.39 20.40 -18.56
N THR A 45 8.96 21.44 -19.28
CA THR A 45 7.98 22.46 -18.85
C THR A 45 6.69 22.42 -19.67
N VAL A 46 6.57 21.49 -20.60
CA VAL A 46 5.45 21.40 -21.55
C VAL A 46 4.44 20.38 -21.03
N VAL A 47 3.19 20.81 -20.92
CA VAL A 47 2.06 19.92 -20.61
C VAL A 47 1.76 19.08 -21.85
N ILE A 48 1.58 17.78 -21.66
CA ILE A 48 1.21 16.86 -22.73
C ILE A 48 -0.23 17.18 -23.16
N GLY A 49 -0.42 17.45 -24.45
CA GLY A 49 -1.75 17.79 -24.99
C GLY A 49 -2.73 16.63 -24.86
N GLU A 50 -4.00 16.95 -24.60
CA GLU A 50 -5.06 16.01 -24.25
C GLU A 50 -5.27 14.93 -25.32
N ARG A 51 -5.11 15.30 -26.60
CA ARG A 51 -5.22 14.40 -27.77
C ARG A 51 -4.14 13.31 -27.81
N LEU A 52 -3.07 13.47 -27.05
CA LEU A 52 -2.00 12.50 -26.92
C LEU A 52 -2.22 11.58 -25.71
N ILE A 53 -3.33 11.72 -24.96
CA ILE A 53 -3.55 10.94 -23.75
C ILE A 53 -4.73 10.00 -23.98
N SER A 54 -4.52 8.72 -23.66
CA SER A 54 -5.59 7.72 -23.67
C SER A 54 -5.56 6.90 -22.38
N ILE A 55 -6.73 6.74 -21.80
CA ILE A 55 -6.95 5.94 -20.59
C ILE A 55 -7.57 4.63 -21.01
N ASN A 56 -7.00 3.53 -20.55
CA ASN A 56 -7.69 2.26 -20.61
C ASN A 56 -8.21 1.98 -19.17
N LEU A 57 -9.33 1.27 -19.01
CA LEU A 57 -9.83 0.84 -17.69
C LEU A 57 -10.20 -0.65 -17.70
N GLY A 58 -9.99 -1.34 -16.57
CA GLY A 58 -10.39 -2.73 -16.38
C GLY A 58 -9.50 -3.81 -17.02
N LYS A 59 -8.15 -3.67 -17.07
CA LYS A 59 -7.28 -4.70 -17.68
C LYS A 59 -6.56 -5.51 -16.61
N GLU A 60 -6.28 -6.77 -16.91
CA GLU A 60 -5.48 -7.60 -16.02
C GLU A 60 -4.13 -7.92 -16.66
N ASP A 61 -4.15 -8.22 -17.95
CA ASP A 61 -3.00 -8.57 -18.77
C ASP A 61 -2.86 -7.60 -19.96
N LEU A 62 -1.73 -6.89 -20.02
CA LEU A 62 -1.43 -5.92 -21.07
C LEU A 62 -1.15 -6.56 -22.44
N ASP A 63 -0.81 -7.84 -22.49
CA ASP A 63 -0.53 -8.57 -23.73
C ASP A 63 -1.78 -9.25 -24.30
N GLU A 64 -2.69 -9.75 -23.46
CA GLU A 64 -3.93 -10.39 -23.92
C GLU A 64 -5.01 -9.39 -24.33
N ASP A 65 -5.11 -8.28 -23.61
CA ASP A 65 -6.23 -7.37 -23.77
C ASP A 65 -5.92 -6.22 -24.77
N PRO A 66 -6.64 -6.07 -25.89
CA PRO A 66 -6.27 -5.17 -26.99
C PRO A 66 -6.27 -3.68 -26.61
N ILE A 67 -5.29 -2.90 -27.13
CA ILE A 67 -5.21 -1.44 -26.96
C ILE A 67 -5.18 -0.78 -28.35
N PRO A 68 -6.17 0.07 -28.69
CA PRO A 68 -7.33 0.45 -27.89
C PRO A 68 -8.35 -0.69 -27.75
N GLY A 69 -8.89 -0.87 -26.54
CA GLY A 69 -9.97 -1.80 -26.24
C GLY A 69 -11.32 -1.11 -26.05
N PRO A 70 -12.40 -1.85 -25.73
CA PRO A 70 -13.74 -1.28 -25.53
C PRO A 70 -13.79 -0.23 -24.40
N ASN A 71 -12.91 -0.36 -23.41
CA ASN A 71 -12.80 0.55 -22.26
C ASN A 71 -11.69 1.61 -22.44
N THR A 72 -11.47 2.08 -23.67
CA THR A 72 -10.52 3.17 -23.95
C THR A 72 -11.21 4.52 -23.96
N TYR A 73 -10.72 5.47 -23.18
CA TYR A 73 -11.26 6.81 -22.99
C TYR A 73 -10.23 7.85 -23.41
N GLY A 74 -10.67 8.85 -24.19
CA GLY A 74 -9.87 10.04 -24.45
C GLY A 74 -9.91 11.00 -23.27
N ILE A 75 -9.05 12.01 -23.28
CA ILE A 75 -9.03 13.07 -22.28
C ILE A 75 -9.68 14.34 -22.84
N GLN A 76 -10.60 14.90 -22.06
CA GLN A 76 -11.21 16.20 -22.30
C GLN A 76 -10.34 17.33 -21.77
N ASP A 77 -9.93 17.21 -20.50
CA ASP A 77 -9.21 18.26 -19.77
C ASP A 77 -8.11 17.64 -18.89
N VAL A 78 -6.96 18.31 -18.79
CA VAL A 78 -5.85 17.98 -17.87
C VAL A 78 -5.67 19.13 -16.87
N HIS A 79 -5.87 18.85 -15.58
CA HIS A 79 -5.69 19.82 -14.51
C HIS A 79 -4.46 19.46 -13.68
N ILE A 80 -3.32 20.06 -13.98
CA ILE A 80 -2.13 19.96 -13.15
C ILE A 80 -2.26 20.90 -11.96
N HIS A 81 -1.85 20.45 -10.77
CA HIS A 81 -1.86 21.31 -9.59
C HIS A 81 -1.04 22.61 -9.86
N PRO A 82 -1.58 23.81 -9.60
CA PRO A 82 -0.98 25.07 -10.05
C PRO A 82 0.41 25.34 -9.43
N ALA A 83 0.68 24.77 -8.26
CA ALA A 83 1.97 24.87 -7.58
C ALA A 83 3.00 23.79 -8.00
N TYR A 84 2.67 22.92 -8.96
CA TYR A 84 3.61 21.90 -9.45
C TYR A 84 4.72 22.51 -10.30
N HIS A 85 5.97 22.22 -9.91
CA HIS A 85 7.16 22.70 -10.63
C HIS A 85 8.26 21.64 -10.69
N LYS A 86 8.29 20.89 -11.80
CA LYS A 86 9.26 19.81 -12.06
C LYS A 86 10.72 20.22 -11.86
N ALA A 87 11.09 21.41 -12.32
CA ALA A 87 12.49 21.87 -12.28
C ALA A 87 12.95 22.35 -10.89
N LYS A 88 12.02 22.61 -9.96
CA LYS A 88 12.36 23.27 -8.69
C LYS A 88 12.43 22.31 -7.51
N ASN A 89 11.44 21.46 -7.31
CA ASN A 89 11.33 20.78 -6.01
C ASN A 89 10.51 19.48 -5.99
N ASN A 90 9.84 19.08 -7.10
CA ASN A 90 9.01 17.87 -7.20
C ASN A 90 7.86 17.77 -6.16
N TYR A 91 7.49 18.87 -5.50
CA TYR A 91 6.29 18.93 -4.66
C TYR A 91 5.05 19.18 -5.52
N ASN A 92 3.87 19.01 -4.93
CA ASN A 92 2.59 19.18 -5.60
C ASN A 92 2.45 18.27 -6.84
N ASP A 93 3.03 17.08 -6.77
CA ASP A 93 3.08 16.13 -7.88
C ASP A 93 1.75 15.37 -8.01
N ILE A 94 0.70 16.10 -8.39
CA ILE A 94 -0.66 15.59 -8.57
C ILE A 94 -1.35 16.32 -9.74
N ALA A 95 -2.11 15.56 -10.52
CA ALA A 95 -2.94 16.05 -11.59
C ALA A 95 -4.28 15.31 -11.63
N ILE A 96 -5.31 15.99 -12.14
CA ILE A 96 -6.63 15.43 -12.40
C ILE A 96 -6.83 15.35 -13.90
N LEU A 97 -7.31 14.20 -14.37
CA LEU A 97 -7.68 13.97 -15.75
C LEU A 97 -9.19 13.84 -15.85
N LYS A 98 -9.80 14.54 -16.80
CA LYS A 98 -11.23 14.41 -17.09
C LYS A 98 -11.43 13.65 -18.38
N THR A 99 -12.21 12.59 -18.35
CA THR A 99 -12.51 11.79 -19.54
C THR A 99 -13.43 12.51 -20.51
N ASP A 100 -13.25 12.22 -21.80
CA ASP A 100 -14.07 12.69 -22.92
C ASP A 100 -15.55 12.29 -22.81
N ARG A 101 -15.81 11.15 -22.19
CA ARG A 101 -17.16 10.63 -21.89
C ARG A 101 -17.23 10.02 -20.49
N LYS A 102 -18.46 9.78 -20.01
CA LYS A 102 -18.67 9.06 -18.75
C LYS A 102 -18.11 7.63 -18.83
N VAL A 103 -17.45 7.23 -17.76
CA VAL A 103 -16.98 5.86 -17.53
C VAL A 103 -18.15 5.00 -17.11
N GLU A 104 -18.34 3.88 -17.79
CA GLU A 104 -19.32 2.86 -17.39
C GLU A 104 -18.70 1.95 -16.32
N TYR A 105 -19.35 1.90 -15.15
CA TYR A 105 -18.89 1.04 -14.07
C TYR A 105 -19.23 -0.42 -14.34
N THR A 106 -18.28 -1.28 -14.00
CA THR A 106 -18.41 -2.73 -14.12
C THR A 106 -17.79 -3.38 -12.89
N LYS A 107 -17.82 -4.72 -12.81
CA LYS A 107 -17.14 -5.46 -11.75
C LYS A 107 -15.63 -5.14 -11.67
N ASN A 108 -15.01 -4.83 -12.81
CA ASN A 108 -13.57 -4.58 -12.92
C ASN A 108 -13.26 -3.07 -13.06
N ILE A 109 -14.27 -2.22 -13.18
CA ILE A 109 -14.14 -0.76 -13.30
C ILE A 109 -15.02 -0.11 -12.25
N TRP A 110 -14.38 0.32 -11.16
CA TRP A 110 -15.04 0.99 -10.04
C TRP A 110 -14.11 2.10 -9.52
N PRO A 111 -14.62 3.23 -9.00
CA PRO A 111 -13.77 4.28 -8.45
C PRO A 111 -13.26 3.96 -7.03
N LEU A 112 -12.05 4.42 -6.68
CA LEU A 112 -11.59 4.45 -5.29
C LEU A 112 -12.25 5.59 -4.53
N CYS A 113 -12.52 5.37 -3.24
CA CYS A 113 -12.97 6.45 -2.37
C CYS A 113 -11.85 7.48 -2.18
N LEU A 114 -12.23 8.75 -2.08
CA LEU A 114 -11.34 9.82 -1.65
C LEU A 114 -11.33 9.89 -0.11
N PRO A 115 -10.21 10.32 0.50
CA PRO A 115 -10.13 10.50 1.94
C PRO A 115 -11.03 11.66 2.39
N ASN A 116 -11.43 11.65 3.66
CA ASN A 116 -12.13 12.79 4.26
C ASN A 116 -11.14 13.95 4.43
N SER A 117 -11.61 15.20 4.29
CA SER A 117 -10.80 16.42 4.50
C SER A 117 -10.15 16.50 5.88
N ASN A 118 -10.74 15.84 6.88
CA ASN A 118 -10.19 15.79 8.24
C ASN A 118 -9.20 14.64 8.45
N GLN A 119 -9.06 13.72 7.51
CA GLN A 119 -8.21 12.54 7.64
C GLN A 119 -6.73 12.93 7.46
N LYS A 120 -5.96 12.80 8.53
CA LYS A 120 -4.52 13.08 8.56
C LYS A 120 -3.71 11.81 8.50
N PHE A 121 -2.44 11.96 8.11
CA PHE A 121 -1.46 10.89 8.17
C PHE A 121 -1.33 10.27 9.58
N SER A 122 -1.48 11.09 10.62
CA SER A 122 -1.48 10.66 12.02
C SER A 122 -2.68 9.79 12.41
N ASP A 123 -3.73 9.77 11.60
CA ASP A 123 -4.95 9.02 11.89
C ASP A 123 -4.82 7.55 11.45
N PHE A 124 -3.78 7.23 10.68
CA PHE A 124 -3.43 5.86 10.37
C PHE A 124 -2.66 5.24 11.54
N LEU A 125 -3.16 4.12 12.04
CA LEU A 125 -2.51 3.40 13.13
C LEU A 125 -1.22 2.74 12.62
N PRO A 126 -0.15 2.75 13.43
CA PRO A 126 1.04 1.98 13.10
C PRO A 126 0.75 0.49 12.88
N GLY A 127 1.37 -0.11 11.85
CA GLY A 127 1.10 -1.49 11.44
C GLY A 127 -0.14 -1.65 10.54
N GLN A 128 -0.82 -0.56 10.14
CA GLN A 128 -1.80 -0.62 9.07
C GLN A 128 -1.13 -0.94 7.73
N GLU A 129 -1.73 -1.89 7.02
CA GLU A 129 -1.30 -2.33 5.70
C GLU A 129 -1.87 -1.39 4.62
N PHE A 130 -1.00 -0.99 3.71
CA PHE A 130 -1.35 -0.25 2.51
C PHE A 130 -1.00 -1.09 1.29
N GLU A 131 -1.75 -0.90 0.22
CA GLU A 131 -1.57 -1.66 -1.02
C GLU A 131 -1.17 -0.71 -2.15
N ILE A 132 -0.06 -1.02 -2.81
CA ILE A 132 0.31 -0.45 -4.09
C ILE A 132 -0.02 -1.44 -5.21
N SER A 133 -0.37 -0.91 -6.38
CA SER A 133 -0.68 -1.74 -7.55
C SER A 133 -0.23 -1.09 -8.85
N GLY A 134 0.19 -1.94 -9.81
CA GLY A 134 0.60 -1.50 -11.13
C GLY A 134 1.31 -2.57 -11.97
N TRP A 135 1.84 -2.18 -13.13
CA TRP A 135 2.56 -3.05 -14.09
C TRP A 135 4.04 -2.70 -14.17
N GLY A 136 4.55 -2.00 -13.15
CA GLY A 136 5.91 -1.53 -13.12
C GLY A 136 6.94 -2.64 -13.27
N GLN A 137 8.16 -2.22 -13.51
CA GLN A 137 9.29 -3.11 -13.74
C GLN A 137 9.45 -4.13 -12.61
N VAL A 138 9.27 -5.41 -12.93
CA VAL A 138 9.57 -6.54 -12.03
C VAL A 138 11.04 -6.96 -12.10
N ASN A 139 11.75 -6.51 -13.14
CA ASN A 139 13.19 -6.68 -13.30
C ASN A 139 13.82 -5.46 -13.98
N ARG A 140 15.14 -5.45 -14.22
CA ARG A 140 15.88 -4.30 -14.78
C ARG A 140 15.35 -3.77 -16.11
N THR A 141 14.61 -4.59 -16.87
CA THR A 141 14.31 -4.31 -18.27
C THR A 141 12.84 -4.41 -18.62
N ASN A 142 12.06 -5.25 -17.94
CA ASN A 142 10.73 -5.64 -18.37
C ASN A 142 9.69 -5.21 -17.34
N LEU A 143 8.64 -4.57 -17.86
CA LEU A 143 7.37 -4.39 -17.17
C LEU A 143 6.69 -5.74 -16.98
N SER A 144 5.87 -5.85 -15.94
CA SER A 144 4.99 -7.00 -15.82
C SER A 144 3.83 -6.87 -16.81
N PRO A 145 3.49 -7.89 -17.62
CA PRO A 145 2.27 -7.85 -18.42
C PRO A 145 1.02 -7.99 -17.55
N ILE A 146 1.13 -8.71 -16.44
CA ILE A 146 0.05 -8.94 -15.47
C ILE A 146 0.19 -7.95 -14.32
N ILE A 147 -0.93 -7.37 -13.87
CA ILE A 147 -0.92 -6.43 -12.74
C ILE A 147 -0.30 -7.07 -11.50
N GLN A 148 0.55 -6.32 -10.81
CA GLN A 148 1.14 -6.70 -9.54
C GLN A 148 0.49 -5.88 -8.43
N THR A 149 0.37 -6.49 -7.25
CA THR A 149 -0.02 -5.80 -6.02
C THR A 149 0.98 -6.14 -4.93
N ALA A 150 1.23 -5.19 -4.05
CA ALA A 150 2.13 -5.43 -2.93
C ALA A 150 1.72 -4.62 -1.70
N THR A 151 1.90 -5.26 -0.55
CA THR A 151 1.68 -4.63 0.75
C THR A 151 2.90 -3.81 1.17
N VAL A 152 2.67 -2.56 1.51
CA VAL A 152 3.65 -1.61 2.06
C VAL A 152 3.13 -1.01 3.36
N TYR A 153 4.03 -0.42 4.13
CA TYR A 153 3.72 0.22 5.41
C TYR A 153 4.11 1.69 5.35
N LEU A 154 3.32 2.54 5.98
CA LEU A 154 3.71 3.94 6.17
C LEU A 154 4.97 4.02 7.02
N VAL A 155 5.83 4.96 6.66
CA VAL A 155 7.07 5.27 7.37
C VAL A 155 7.01 6.74 7.76
N GLU A 156 7.47 7.05 8.97
CA GLU A 156 7.53 8.43 9.44
C GLU A 156 8.37 9.29 8.49
N ASN A 157 7.86 10.48 8.15
CA ASN A 157 8.51 11.38 7.22
C ASN A 157 9.96 11.72 7.63
N SER A 158 10.21 11.94 8.93
CA SER A 158 11.54 12.23 9.45
C SER A 158 12.54 11.09 9.19
N GLN A 159 12.10 9.85 9.41
CA GLN A 159 12.90 8.66 9.17
C GLN A 159 13.16 8.45 7.68
N CYS A 160 12.13 8.60 6.86
CA CYS A 160 12.26 8.44 5.42
C CYS A 160 13.23 9.46 4.81
N GLU A 161 13.17 10.72 5.26
CA GLU A 161 14.12 11.76 4.87
C GLU A 161 15.56 11.41 5.27
N HIS A 162 15.74 10.87 6.49
CA HIS A 162 17.04 10.41 6.97
C HIS A 162 17.64 9.32 6.07
N GLU A 163 16.84 8.30 5.72
CA GLU A 163 17.30 7.17 4.91
C GLU A 163 17.67 7.56 3.48
N TRP A 164 16.83 8.36 2.81
CA TRP A 164 17.13 8.92 1.50
C TRP A 164 18.39 9.78 1.52
N THR A 165 18.51 10.64 2.53
CA THR A 165 19.67 11.51 2.71
C THR A 165 20.94 10.69 2.89
N HIS A 166 20.92 9.70 3.77
CA HIS A 166 22.06 8.82 4.04
C HIS A 166 22.48 8.05 2.78
N TYR A 167 21.52 7.50 2.03
CA TYR A 167 21.80 6.73 0.82
C TYR A 167 22.46 7.53 -0.29
N TYR A 168 21.91 8.71 -0.62
CA TYR A 168 22.42 9.51 -1.74
C TYR A 168 23.72 10.24 -1.39
N ARG A 169 23.92 10.67 -0.13
CA ARG A 169 25.19 11.29 0.30
C ARG A 169 26.39 10.40 0.04
N GLN A 170 26.23 9.09 0.17
CA GLN A 170 27.29 8.12 -0.09
C GLN A 170 27.57 7.88 -1.57
N ARG A 171 26.67 8.32 -2.47
CA ARG A 171 26.69 7.96 -3.90
C ARG A 171 26.81 9.15 -4.84
N SER A 172 26.54 10.36 -4.38
CA SER A 172 26.56 11.55 -5.23
C SER A 172 26.94 12.81 -4.45
N ALA A 173 27.85 13.61 -5.02
CA ALA A 173 28.13 14.96 -4.55
C ALA A 173 26.88 15.88 -4.65
N ASP A 174 26.00 15.60 -5.62
CA ASP A 174 24.75 16.32 -5.88
C ASP A 174 23.53 15.65 -5.21
N TRP A 175 23.73 14.90 -4.12
CA TRP A 175 22.68 14.16 -3.41
C TRP A 175 21.42 14.99 -3.10
N ARG A 176 21.57 16.31 -2.90
CA ARG A 176 20.48 17.26 -2.65
C ARG A 176 19.40 17.28 -3.75
N ARG A 177 19.73 16.90 -4.98
CA ARG A 177 18.75 16.80 -6.09
C ARG A 177 17.82 15.60 -5.97
N PHE A 178 18.18 14.60 -5.16
CA PHE A 178 17.42 13.37 -5.01
C PHE A 178 16.50 13.39 -3.79
N VAL A 179 16.72 14.30 -2.85
CA VAL A 179 15.84 14.57 -1.71
C VAL A 179 14.94 15.78 -1.97
N PHE A 180 13.95 15.97 -1.10
CA PHE A 180 13.07 17.12 -1.13
C PHE A 180 13.71 18.31 -0.40
N PRO A 181 13.88 19.48 -1.04
CA PRO A 181 14.68 20.58 -0.48
C PRO A 181 14.10 21.23 0.78
N GLN A 182 12.79 21.10 1.02
CA GLN A 182 12.11 21.59 2.23
C GLN A 182 11.77 20.43 3.19
N GLY A 183 12.33 19.24 2.97
CA GLY A 183 12.00 18.01 3.69
C GLY A 183 10.65 17.41 3.29
N LEU A 184 10.26 16.33 3.96
CA LEU A 184 8.97 15.68 3.76
C LEU A 184 7.87 16.38 4.56
N THR A 185 7.23 17.35 3.91
CA THR A 185 6.07 18.07 4.45
C THR A 185 4.81 17.19 4.45
N ASP A 186 3.70 17.73 4.93
CA ASP A 186 2.37 17.10 4.90
C ASP A 186 1.84 16.82 3.47
N GLN A 187 2.49 17.38 2.45
CA GLN A 187 2.23 17.13 1.03
C GLN A 187 2.63 15.73 0.57
N LEU A 188 3.48 15.05 1.32
CA LEU A 188 4.12 13.79 0.94
C LEU A 188 3.91 12.75 2.03
N LEU A 189 3.66 11.53 1.59
CA LEU A 189 3.69 10.33 2.40
C LEU A 189 4.93 9.52 2.03
N CYS A 190 5.42 8.78 3.00
CA CYS A 190 6.45 7.81 2.78
C CYS A 190 5.96 6.41 3.14
N ALA A 191 6.18 5.44 2.26
CA ALA A 191 5.76 4.06 2.50
C ALA A 191 6.66 3.05 1.80
N GLY A 192 6.89 1.91 2.44
CA GLY A 192 7.70 0.85 1.86
C GLY A 192 7.71 -0.42 2.68
N ARG A 193 8.29 -1.47 2.10
CA ARG A 193 8.54 -2.75 2.77
C ARG A 193 9.82 -3.36 2.19
N PRO A 194 10.69 -3.95 3.01
CA PRO A 194 11.83 -4.72 2.52
C PRO A 194 11.49 -5.74 1.43
N GLY A 195 12.11 -5.56 0.26
CA GLY A 195 11.91 -6.40 -0.93
C GLY A 195 10.76 -5.99 -1.84
N VAL A 196 10.02 -4.94 -1.47
CA VAL A 196 8.87 -4.41 -2.21
C VAL A 196 9.09 -2.93 -2.51
N ASP A 197 8.94 -2.54 -3.78
CA ASP A 197 9.01 -1.13 -4.19
C ASP A 197 8.07 -0.90 -5.38
N ALA A 198 7.58 0.33 -5.53
CA ALA A 198 6.92 0.78 -6.74
C ALA A 198 8.01 1.17 -7.76
N CYS A 199 7.93 0.65 -8.98
CA CYS A 199 9.00 0.82 -9.95
C CYS A 199 8.57 1.66 -11.17
N GLN A 200 9.49 1.76 -12.15
CA GLN A 200 9.20 2.42 -13.43
C GLN A 200 7.95 1.78 -14.05
N GLY A 201 6.95 2.60 -14.37
CA GLY A 201 5.64 2.15 -14.85
C GLY A 201 4.51 2.31 -13.82
N ASP A 202 4.82 2.33 -12.52
CA ASP A 202 3.79 2.49 -11.46
C ASP A 202 3.50 3.96 -11.13
N SER A 203 4.36 4.89 -11.54
CA SER A 203 4.27 6.33 -11.21
C SER A 203 2.91 6.94 -11.56
N GLY A 204 2.21 7.55 -10.61
CA GLY A 204 0.85 8.07 -10.75
C GLY A 204 -0.25 7.07 -10.34
N GLY A 205 0.14 5.83 -9.99
CA GLY A 205 -0.75 4.79 -9.50
C GLY A 205 -1.11 4.96 -8.03
N PRO A 206 -2.00 4.12 -7.48
CA PRO A 206 -2.52 4.28 -6.13
C PRO A 206 -1.57 3.74 -5.07
N LEU A 207 -1.48 4.47 -3.95
CA LEU A 207 -1.32 3.91 -2.62
C LEU A 207 -2.70 3.89 -1.98
N SER A 208 -3.22 2.70 -1.68
CA SER A 208 -4.58 2.52 -1.19
C SER A 208 -4.62 1.92 0.21
N TYR A 209 -5.64 2.31 0.97
CA TYR A 209 -5.96 1.78 2.28
C TYR A 209 -7.30 1.07 2.23
N LYS A 210 -7.37 -0.13 2.83
CA LYS A 210 -8.60 -0.90 2.95
C LYS A 210 -9.05 -0.90 4.40
N ASN A 211 -10.25 -0.37 4.66
CA ASN A 211 -10.81 -0.38 6.01
C ASN A 211 -11.46 -1.74 6.35
N ILE A 212 -11.94 -1.87 7.60
CA ILE A 212 -12.59 -3.11 8.09
C ILE A 212 -13.85 -3.52 7.32
N ASN A 213 -14.47 -2.59 6.59
CA ASN A 213 -15.66 -2.83 5.76
C ASN A 213 -15.29 -3.13 4.29
N ASP A 214 -14.02 -3.47 4.01
CA ASP A 214 -13.48 -3.70 2.67
C ASP A 214 -13.61 -2.51 1.70
N VAL A 215 -13.84 -1.30 2.22
CA VAL A 215 -13.85 -0.08 1.40
C VAL A 215 -12.41 0.36 1.15
N ARG A 216 -12.05 0.50 -0.12
CA ARG A 216 -10.75 0.97 -0.55
C ARG A 216 -10.75 2.48 -0.79
N THR A 217 -9.81 3.16 -0.15
CA THR A 217 -9.61 4.61 -0.24
C THR A 217 -8.22 4.88 -0.82
N VAL A 218 -8.11 5.81 -1.76
CA VAL A 218 -6.80 6.28 -2.23
C VAL A 218 -6.22 7.25 -1.20
N VAL A 219 -5.08 6.90 -0.60
CA VAL A 219 -4.40 7.74 0.39
C VAL A 219 -3.21 8.46 -0.20
N GLY A 220 -2.60 7.90 -1.25
CA GLY A 220 -1.46 8.48 -1.92
C GLY A 220 -1.44 8.22 -3.42
N VAL A 221 -0.70 9.06 -4.15
CA VAL A 221 -0.36 8.87 -5.57
C VAL A 221 1.12 8.58 -5.68
N ILE A 222 1.52 7.50 -6.34
CA ILE A 222 2.94 7.10 -6.50
C ILE A 222 3.71 8.23 -7.19
N ALA A 223 4.65 8.87 -6.50
CA ALA A 223 5.37 10.03 -7.02
C ALA A 223 6.80 9.68 -7.40
N LYS A 224 7.62 9.25 -6.43
CA LYS A 224 9.06 9.03 -6.63
C LYS A 224 9.56 7.87 -5.78
N GLY A 225 10.30 6.96 -6.39
CA GLY A 225 10.97 5.83 -5.72
C GLY A 225 12.42 5.70 -6.18
N LEU A 226 13.14 4.70 -5.63
CA LEU A 226 14.42 4.31 -6.20
C LEU A 226 14.23 3.56 -7.52
N ARG A 227 15.31 3.50 -8.31
CA ARG A 227 15.34 2.66 -9.51
C ARG A 227 15.58 1.22 -9.10
N CYS A 228 14.71 0.31 -9.51
CA CYS A 228 14.92 -1.13 -9.34
C CYS A 228 16.16 -1.61 -10.12
N PRO A 229 16.89 -2.65 -9.65
CA PRO A 229 16.57 -3.60 -8.58
C PRO A 229 17.65 -3.69 -7.48
N ASP A 230 18.57 -2.73 -7.42
CA ASP A 230 19.75 -2.85 -6.57
C ASP A 230 19.49 -2.19 -5.21
N LYS A 231 19.03 -3.05 -4.29
CA LYS A 231 18.84 -2.80 -2.84
C LYS A 231 19.85 -1.80 -2.28
N PRO A 232 19.37 -0.75 -1.61
CA PRO A 232 18.77 -0.88 -0.29
C PRO A 232 17.33 -0.35 -0.27
N ILE A 233 16.50 -0.99 0.55
CA ILE A 233 15.07 -0.68 0.65
C ILE A 233 14.95 0.66 1.36
N ILE A 234 14.77 1.69 0.57
CA ILE A 234 14.36 2.98 1.06
C ILE A 234 12.91 3.15 0.65
N PRO A 235 12.02 3.44 1.60
CA PRO A 235 10.61 3.70 1.32
C PRO A 235 10.41 4.69 0.16
N GLY A 236 9.39 4.44 -0.65
CA GLY A 236 8.98 5.30 -1.75
C GLY A 236 8.20 6.53 -1.25
N PHE A 237 8.15 7.57 -2.08
CA PHE A 237 7.39 8.77 -1.85
C PHE A 237 6.09 8.77 -2.64
N TYR A 238 5.03 9.20 -1.98
CA TYR A 238 3.69 9.30 -2.52
C TYR A 238 3.14 10.69 -2.24
N THR A 239 2.44 11.30 -3.18
CA THR A 239 1.73 12.56 -2.94
C THR A 239 0.54 12.28 -2.02
N ASN A 240 0.42 12.98 -0.89
CA ASN A 240 -0.63 12.78 0.10
C ASN A 240 -1.99 13.29 -0.41
N VAL A 241 -2.91 12.40 -0.79
CA VAL A 241 -4.20 12.80 -1.39
C VAL A 241 -5.04 13.66 -0.44
N ALA A 242 -5.00 13.38 0.87
CA ALA A 242 -5.77 14.14 1.85
C ALA A 242 -5.35 15.61 1.91
N HIS A 243 -4.06 15.91 1.69
CA HIS A 243 -3.58 17.30 1.63
C HIS A 243 -4.18 18.09 0.46
N TYR A 244 -4.51 17.42 -0.66
CA TYR A 244 -5.03 18.07 -1.88
C TYR A 244 -6.54 17.91 -2.06
N ILE A 245 -7.25 17.44 -1.04
CA ILE A 245 -8.67 17.08 -1.16
C ILE A 245 -9.57 18.27 -1.53
N ASP A 246 -9.29 19.45 -0.96
CA ASP A 246 -10.02 20.68 -1.28
C ASP A 246 -9.81 21.06 -2.75
N TRP A 247 -8.56 21.04 -3.22
CA TRP A 247 -8.26 21.28 -4.64
C TRP A 247 -8.92 20.25 -5.56
N ILE A 248 -8.98 18.98 -5.15
CA ILE A 248 -9.67 17.92 -5.90
C ILE A 248 -11.17 18.26 -6.01
N TYR A 249 -11.82 18.64 -4.92
CA TYR A 249 -13.24 19.00 -4.93
C TYR A 249 -13.52 20.28 -5.71
N GLU A 250 -12.70 21.31 -5.56
CA GLU A 250 -12.82 22.57 -6.32
C GLU A 250 -12.68 22.32 -7.83
N THR A 251 -11.73 21.47 -8.23
CA THR A 251 -11.46 21.18 -9.65
C THR A 251 -12.53 20.28 -10.26
N THR A 252 -13.01 19.28 -9.53
CA THR A 252 -13.92 18.26 -10.08
C THR A 252 -15.40 18.56 -9.86
N GLY A 253 -15.72 19.39 -8.87
CA GLY A 253 -17.07 19.58 -8.36
C GLY A 253 -17.63 18.37 -7.60
N LEU A 254 -16.81 17.35 -7.32
CA LEU A 254 -17.18 16.26 -6.42
C LEU A 254 -17.43 16.86 -5.04
N ARG A 255 -18.50 16.41 -4.38
CA ARG A 255 -18.84 16.88 -3.02
C ARG A 255 -18.46 15.78 -2.04
N PRO A 256 -17.89 16.12 -0.86
CA PRO A 256 -17.82 15.15 0.21
C PRO A 256 -19.23 14.65 0.52
N PRO A 257 -19.40 13.38 0.95
CA PRO A 257 -20.65 12.94 1.55
C PRO A 257 -20.99 13.97 2.63
N LEU A 258 -22.18 14.59 2.56
CA LEU A 258 -22.59 15.60 3.52
C LEU A 258 -22.49 14.97 4.91
N GLU A 259 -21.49 15.36 5.71
CA GLU A 259 -21.57 15.10 7.14
C GLU A 259 -22.85 15.80 7.62
N PRO A 260 -23.72 15.10 8.36
CA PRO A 260 -24.87 15.77 8.95
C PRO A 260 -24.34 16.95 9.77
N ARG A 261 -24.71 18.17 9.37
CA ARG A 261 -24.54 19.36 10.20
C ARG A 261 -25.27 19.09 11.50
N ASN A 262 -24.56 18.64 12.53
CA ASN A 262 -25.05 18.67 13.88
C ASN A 262 -25.14 20.15 14.28
N THR A 263 -26.26 20.79 13.96
CA THR A 263 -26.73 21.97 14.66
C THR A 263 -27.28 21.51 16.01
N SER A 264 -26.38 21.05 16.87
CA SER A 264 -26.60 20.97 18.30
C SER A 264 -25.28 21.31 18.95
N GLU A 265 -25.20 22.55 19.41
CA GLU A 265 -24.29 22.98 20.44
C GLU A 265 -24.59 22.10 21.67
N SER A 266 -23.94 20.93 21.71
CA SER A 266 -23.95 20.03 22.86
C SER A 266 -22.93 20.57 23.84
N THR A 267 -23.42 21.29 24.83
CA THR A 267 -22.68 21.56 26.07
C THR A 267 -22.34 20.23 26.73
N LEU A 268 -21.18 19.66 26.41
CA LEU A 268 -20.59 18.59 27.21
C LEU A 268 -20.05 19.19 28.51
N PRO A 269 -20.32 18.57 29.68
CA PRO A 269 -19.86 19.07 30.96
C PRO A 269 -18.33 18.98 31.06
N PRO A 270 -17.69 19.88 31.82
CA PRO A 270 -16.24 19.92 31.96
C PRO A 270 -15.79 18.79 32.89
N HIS A 271 -15.68 17.56 32.40
CA HIS A 271 -14.95 16.47 33.04
C HIS A 271 -14.00 15.81 32.02
N ALA A 272 -13.04 16.60 31.53
CA ALA A 272 -11.77 16.06 31.09
C ALA A 272 -10.87 15.93 32.33
N ILE A 273 -11.05 14.84 33.09
CA ILE A 273 -9.96 14.35 33.94
C ILE A 273 -8.89 13.89 32.96
N GLY A 274 -7.73 14.56 32.99
CA GLY A 274 -6.63 14.33 32.06
C GLY A 274 -6.32 12.86 31.89
N LYS A 275 -6.51 12.34 30.68
CA LYS A 275 -5.89 11.09 30.27
C LYS A 275 -4.39 11.33 30.37
N LEU A 276 -3.68 10.60 31.24
CA LEU A 276 -2.22 10.65 31.32
C LEU A 276 -1.68 10.58 29.89
N ILE A 277 -0.98 11.62 29.45
CA ILE A 277 -0.21 11.57 28.21
C ILE A 277 0.91 10.56 28.46
N ARG A 278 0.71 9.30 28.06
CA ARG A 278 1.79 8.31 28.07
C ARG A 278 2.76 8.69 26.96
N HIS A 279 4.00 8.96 27.33
CA HIS A 279 5.09 9.14 26.38
C HIS A 279 5.54 7.75 25.90
N CYS A 280 4.85 7.23 24.88
CA CYS A 280 5.35 6.11 24.11
C CYS A 280 6.51 6.60 23.24
N ASN A 281 7.53 5.76 23.03
CA ASN A 281 8.63 6.09 22.14
C ASN A 281 8.11 6.09 20.69
N ASN A 282 7.99 7.26 20.07
CA ASN A 282 7.33 7.41 18.76
C ASN A 282 8.18 7.00 17.56
N SER A 283 9.41 6.51 17.77
CA SER A 283 10.33 6.20 16.69
C SER A 283 10.73 4.72 16.70
N CYS A 284 10.40 4.01 15.63
CA CYS A 284 10.76 2.62 15.40
C CYS A 284 11.51 2.47 14.07
N GLY A 285 12.62 1.73 14.08
CA GLY A 285 13.42 1.51 12.86
C GLY A 285 12.66 0.70 11.79
N ILE A 286 13.10 0.81 10.53
CA ILE A 286 12.54 0.09 9.36
C ILE A 286 13.01 -1.37 9.22
N ALA A 287 13.79 -1.89 10.17
CA ALA A 287 14.25 -3.27 10.10
C ALA A 287 13.02 -4.18 10.09
N PHE A 288 12.69 -4.78 8.94
CA PHE A 288 11.54 -5.65 8.80
C PHE A 288 11.92 -7.04 9.29
N LEU A 289 11.62 -7.26 10.56
CA LEU A 289 11.72 -8.53 11.27
C LEU A 289 10.32 -8.75 11.83
N PRO A 290 9.36 -9.16 10.98
CA PRO A 290 7.95 -9.09 11.32
C PRO A 290 7.68 -9.92 12.57
N VAL A 291 6.67 -9.53 13.33
CA VAL A 291 6.22 -10.24 14.51
C VAL A 291 4.71 -10.34 14.51
N CYS A 292 4.18 -11.43 15.05
CA CYS A 292 2.75 -11.62 15.21
C CYS A 292 2.35 -11.21 16.62
N GLY A 293 1.36 -10.34 16.75
CA GLY A 293 0.77 -9.97 18.03
C GLY A 293 -0.25 -10.98 18.54
N THR A 294 -0.54 -10.95 19.84
CA THR A 294 -1.61 -11.75 20.46
C THR A 294 -3.00 -11.44 19.88
N ASN A 295 -3.18 -10.26 19.28
CA ASN A 295 -4.37 -9.87 18.51
C ASN A 295 -4.42 -10.45 17.07
N ASN A 296 -3.50 -11.36 16.72
CA ASN A 296 -3.40 -11.99 15.41
C ASN A 296 -3.12 -11.01 14.25
N GLN A 297 -2.55 -9.84 14.56
CA GLN A 297 -2.07 -8.87 13.57
C GLN A 297 -0.54 -8.93 13.43
N SER A 298 -0.05 -8.83 12.19
CA SER A 298 1.38 -8.73 11.89
C SER A 298 1.87 -7.30 12.11
N TYR A 299 3.03 -7.16 12.75
CA TYR A 299 3.72 -5.88 12.92
C TYR A 299 5.06 -5.91 12.19
N PRO A 300 5.53 -4.77 11.64
CA PRO A 300 6.78 -4.74 10.86
C PRO A 300 8.02 -5.19 11.65
N ASN A 301 8.05 -4.93 12.96
CA ASN A 301 9.01 -5.47 13.90
C ASN A 301 8.53 -5.32 15.35
N GLN A 302 9.32 -5.86 16.29
CA GLN A 302 9.03 -5.80 17.72
C GLN A 302 8.87 -4.36 18.24
N CYS A 303 9.61 -3.39 17.71
CA CYS A 303 9.46 -2.00 18.14
C CYS A 303 8.06 -1.50 17.81
N TRP A 304 7.57 -1.76 16.59
CA TRP A 304 6.21 -1.37 16.19
C TRP A 304 5.13 -2.08 17.02
N LEU A 305 5.30 -3.36 17.35
CA LEU A 305 4.39 -4.06 18.27
C LEU A 305 4.38 -3.38 19.64
N ASN A 306 5.56 -3.08 20.20
CA ASN A 306 5.69 -2.44 21.51
C ASN A 306 5.12 -1.01 21.53
N LEU A 307 5.30 -0.26 20.44
CA LEU A 307 4.72 1.07 20.29
C LEU A 307 3.19 0.98 20.32
N ILE A 308 2.61 0.04 19.55
CA ILE A 308 1.16 -0.16 19.50
C ILE A 308 0.61 -0.65 20.84
N SER A 309 1.27 -1.61 21.48
CA SER A 309 0.93 -2.06 22.83
C SER A 309 0.94 -0.91 23.85
N CYS A 310 1.88 0.03 23.71
CA CYS A 310 1.95 1.23 24.54
C CYS A 310 0.81 2.24 24.25
N GLN A 311 0.44 2.41 22.99
CA GLN A 311 -0.62 3.34 22.55
C GLN A 311 -2.03 2.80 22.85
N SER A 312 -2.20 1.48 22.82
CA SER A 312 -3.45 0.76 23.08
C SER A 312 -3.32 -0.20 24.28
N PRO A 313 -3.09 0.30 25.51
CA PRO A 313 -2.87 -0.55 26.69
C PRO A 313 -4.08 -1.41 27.05
N GLU A 314 -5.27 -1.00 26.64
CA GLU A 314 -6.52 -1.73 26.84
C GLU A 314 -6.56 -3.06 26.06
N GLU A 315 -5.81 -3.16 24.95
CA GLU A 315 -5.77 -4.35 24.09
C GLU A 315 -4.77 -5.42 24.58
N ASN A 316 -3.89 -5.07 25.52
CA ASN A 316 -2.83 -5.94 26.07
C ASN A 316 -2.11 -6.79 25.00
N ILE A 317 -1.68 -6.11 23.92
CA ILE A 317 -1.03 -6.76 22.79
C ILE A 317 0.39 -7.15 23.20
N GLU A 318 0.69 -8.44 23.13
CA GLU A 318 1.99 -9.01 23.41
C GLU A 318 2.53 -9.72 22.16
N LEU A 319 3.83 -10.01 22.15
CA LEU A 319 4.43 -10.84 21.10
C LEU A 319 3.87 -12.26 21.19
N LYS A 320 3.15 -12.71 20.16
CA LYS A 320 2.71 -14.10 20.00
C LYS A 320 3.83 -14.98 19.47
N HIS A 321 4.49 -14.57 18.38
CA HIS A 321 5.67 -15.23 17.84
C HIS A 321 6.45 -14.31 16.87
N PRO A 322 7.74 -14.56 16.63
CA PRO A 322 8.47 -13.95 15.52
C PRO A 322 7.91 -14.40 14.17
N GLY A 323 7.94 -13.53 13.15
CA GLY A 323 7.31 -13.73 11.84
C GLY A 323 5.91 -13.12 11.73
N GLU A 324 5.40 -12.98 10.52
CA GLU A 324 4.02 -12.53 10.25
C GLU A 324 3.00 -13.52 10.80
N CYS A 325 1.83 -13.03 11.22
CA CYS A 325 0.68 -13.87 11.50
C CYS A 325 0.26 -14.59 10.22
N LYS A 326 0.24 -15.93 10.27
CA LYS A 326 -0.26 -16.78 9.19
C LYS A 326 -1.36 -17.68 9.73
N GLU A 327 -2.44 -17.80 8.98
CA GLU A 327 -3.40 -18.87 9.21
C GLU A 327 -2.85 -20.17 8.61
N CYS A 328 -2.88 -21.24 9.40
CA CYS A 328 -2.47 -22.54 8.89
C CYS A 328 -3.55 -23.11 7.96
N PRO A 329 -3.15 -23.77 6.86
CA PRO A 329 -4.09 -24.50 6.02
C PRO A 329 -4.91 -25.48 6.85
N HIS A 330 -6.15 -25.76 6.41
CA HIS A 330 -7.05 -26.67 7.11
C HIS A 330 -6.38 -28.02 7.43
N GLY A 331 -6.36 -28.40 8.72
CA GLY A 331 -5.69 -29.60 9.21
C GLY A 331 -4.20 -29.46 9.55
N PHE A 332 -3.67 -28.24 9.57
CA PHE A 332 -2.35 -27.89 10.10
C PHE A 332 -2.49 -26.97 11.32
N PHE A 333 -1.53 -27.04 12.24
CA PHE A 333 -1.53 -26.33 13.51
C PHE A 333 -0.21 -25.58 13.70
N MET A 334 -0.27 -24.37 14.25
CA MET A 334 0.91 -23.56 14.54
C MET A 334 1.31 -23.73 15.99
N SER A 335 2.56 -24.08 16.27
CA SER A 335 3.02 -24.20 17.66
C SER A 335 3.16 -22.83 18.32
N LYS A 336 2.98 -22.77 19.64
CA LYS A 336 3.14 -21.54 20.42
C LYS A 336 4.56 -21.00 20.25
N GLY A 337 4.69 -19.71 19.92
CA GLY A 337 6.00 -19.09 19.68
C GLY A 337 6.66 -19.42 18.33
N SER A 338 6.02 -20.20 17.46
CA SER A 338 6.50 -20.54 16.12
C SER A 338 5.64 -19.89 15.03
N ASN A 339 6.23 -19.58 13.88
CA ASN A 339 5.52 -19.16 12.66
C ASN A 339 5.34 -20.29 11.64
N GLN A 340 5.63 -21.53 12.05
CA GLN A 340 5.57 -22.71 11.20
C GLN A 340 4.29 -23.51 11.46
N CYS A 341 3.63 -23.91 10.38
CA CYS A 341 2.47 -24.80 10.41
C CYS A 341 2.93 -26.26 10.34
N PHE A 342 2.39 -27.08 11.24
CA PHE A 342 2.68 -28.50 11.37
C PHE A 342 1.41 -29.30 11.15
N LYS A 343 1.52 -30.39 10.41
CA LYS A 343 0.51 -31.44 10.40
C LYS A 343 1.01 -32.63 11.19
N PHE A 344 0.13 -33.22 11.97
CA PHE A 344 0.41 -34.47 12.64
C PHE A 344 0.48 -35.60 11.62
N PHE A 345 1.55 -36.37 11.67
CA PHE A 345 1.63 -37.60 10.93
C PHE A 345 0.89 -38.70 11.69
N ASP A 346 -0.18 -39.19 11.06
CA ASP A 346 -0.91 -40.36 11.50
C ASP A 346 -0.29 -41.60 10.85
N ASP A 347 0.10 -42.56 11.70
CA ASP A 347 0.89 -43.74 11.37
C ASP A 347 0.05 -44.85 10.73
N GLU A 348 -1.28 -44.66 10.61
CA GLU A 348 -2.16 -45.80 10.34
C GLU A 348 -1.88 -46.49 8.98
N HIS A 349 -1.50 -45.77 7.91
CA HIS A 349 -1.30 -46.43 6.58
C HIS A 349 -0.33 -45.73 5.60
N ARG A 350 0.61 -44.86 6.04
CA ARG A 350 1.49 -44.10 5.11
C ARG A 350 2.98 -44.22 5.44
N ASN A 351 3.84 -44.17 4.42
CA ASN A 351 5.29 -44.12 4.60
C ASN A 351 5.72 -42.70 4.98
N TRP A 352 6.35 -42.53 6.15
CA TRP A 352 6.85 -41.25 6.65
C TRP A 352 7.71 -40.50 5.63
N THR A 353 8.63 -41.18 4.96
CA THR A 353 9.58 -40.56 4.05
C THR A 353 8.88 -39.92 2.85
N ASP A 354 7.86 -40.59 2.31
CA ASP A 354 7.05 -40.11 1.20
C ASP A 354 6.14 -38.95 1.64
N ALA A 355 5.45 -39.10 2.77
CA ALA A 355 4.58 -38.07 3.33
C ALA A 355 5.34 -36.80 3.69
N ASN A 356 6.52 -36.92 4.30
CA ASN A 356 7.37 -35.79 4.69
C ASN A 356 7.96 -35.10 3.45
N SER A 357 8.38 -35.86 2.43
CA SER A 357 8.87 -35.28 1.17
C SER A 357 7.78 -34.48 0.46
N LYS A 358 6.54 -35.01 0.42
CA LYS A 358 5.39 -34.30 -0.16
C LYS A 358 5.04 -33.03 0.63
N CYS A 359 4.99 -33.09 1.96
CA CYS A 359 4.74 -31.91 2.80
C CYS A 359 5.81 -30.83 2.61
N LYS A 360 7.09 -31.22 2.53
CA LYS A 360 8.19 -30.27 2.30
C LYS A 360 8.14 -29.60 0.93
N ASN A 361 7.73 -30.34 -0.11
CA ASN A 361 7.56 -29.77 -1.45
C ASN A 361 6.45 -28.71 -1.52
N GLU A 362 5.49 -28.78 -0.60
CA GLU A 362 4.42 -27.77 -0.43
C GLU A 362 4.81 -26.65 0.56
N GLY A 363 6.06 -26.64 1.06
CA GLY A 363 6.54 -25.65 2.02
C GLY A 363 5.99 -25.81 3.44
N LEU A 364 5.47 -26.99 3.78
CA LEU A 364 4.82 -27.30 5.04
C LEU A 364 5.66 -28.27 5.89
N ASN A 365 5.38 -28.32 7.19
CA ASN A 365 6.08 -29.21 8.12
C ASN A 365 5.17 -30.35 8.56
N LEU A 366 5.77 -31.54 8.70
CA LEU A 366 5.11 -32.73 9.21
C LEU A 366 5.82 -33.12 10.51
N ALA A 367 5.06 -33.33 11.57
CA ALA A 367 5.58 -33.71 12.89
C ALA A 367 5.18 -35.14 13.22
N LYS A 368 6.14 -35.95 13.68
CA LYS A 368 5.86 -37.24 14.29
C LYS A 368 5.23 -37.05 15.67
N PRO A 369 4.43 -38.00 16.16
CA PRO A 369 3.95 -37.99 17.55
C PRO A 369 5.06 -37.87 18.60
N THR A 370 6.27 -38.32 18.29
CA THR A 370 7.46 -38.24 19.16
C THR A 370 8.17 -36.88 19.12
N ASP A 371 7.84 -36.00 18.17
CA ASP A 371 8.52 -34.72 18.04
C ASP A 371 8.04 -33.76 19.14
N ALA A 372 8.96 -32.98 19.71
CA ALA A 372 8.64 -32.06 20.80
C ALA A 372 7.52 -31.07 20.44
N VAL A 373 7.48 -30.63 19.18
CA VAL A 373 6.43 -29.73 18.66
C VAL A 373 5.06 -30.41 18.59
N ALA A 374 5.02 -31.72 18.33
CA ALA A 374 3.77 -32.48 18.32
C ALA A 374 3.22 -32.61 19.74
N VAL A 375 4.08 -32.92 20.72
CA VAL A 375 3.70 -33.00 22.14
C VAL A 375 3.18 -31.66 22.65
N GLU A 376 3.83 -30.56 22.30
CA GLU A 376 3.40 -29.20 22.64
C GLU A 376 2.02 -28.87 22.06
N LEU A 377 1.85 -29.09 20.75
CA LEU A 377 0.58 -28.85 20.03
C LEU A 377 -0.56 -29.71 20.57
N THR A 378 -0.30 -30.98 20.89
CA THR A 378 -1.30 -31.87 21.50
C THR A 378 -1.74 -31.34 22.87
N ASN A 379 -0.80 -30.89 23.71
CA ASN A 379 -1.14 -30.30 25.01
C ASN A 379 -1.93 -28.99 24.86
N ASP A 380 -1.63 -28.17 23.86
CA ASP A 380 -2.36 -26.93 23.59
C ASP A 380 -3.78 -27.21 23.07
N ILE A 381 -3.95 -28.23 22.21
CA ILE A 381 -5.27 -28.70 21.76
C ILE A 381 -6.07 -29.23 22.97
N LEU A 382 -5.48 -30.10 23.79
CA LEU A 382 -6.15 -30.65 24.98
C LEU A 382 -6.59 -29.56 25.95
N LYS A 383 -5.75 -28.54 26.20
CA LYS A 383 -6.12 -27.37 27.01
C LYS A 383 -7.26 -26.54 26.41
N SER A 384 -7.39 -26.51 25.08
CA SER A 384 -8.47 -25.79 24.40
C SER A 384 -9.82 -26.50 24.44
N TYR A 385 -9.83 -27.82 24.69
CA TYR A 385 -11.05 -28.62 24.79
C TYR A 385 -11.62 -28.76 26.21
N GLY A 386 -10.90 -28.32 27.26
CA GLY A 386 -11.35 -28.46 28.65
C GLY A 386 -11.31 -29.92 29.13
N ASP A 387 -11.08 -30.11 30.43
CA ASP A 387 -11.06 -31.44 31.09
C ASP A 387 -12.48 -32.03 31.19
N ASP A 388 -13.08 -32.42 30.06
CA ASP A 388 -14.32 -33.24 30.01
C ASP A 388 -14.01 -34.74 29.82
#